data_AF-A0AAN2K5C9-F1
#
_entry.id   AF-A0AAN2K5C9-F1
#
_cell.length_a   1.000
_cell.length_b   1.000
_cell.length_c   1.000
_cell.angle_alpha   90.00
_cell.angle_beta   90.00
_cell.angle_gamma   90.00
#
_symmetry.space_group_name_H-M   'P 1'
#
loop_
_entity.id
_entity.type
_entity.pdbx_description
1 polymer ?
#
loop_
_entity_poly.entity_id
_entity_poly.type
_entity_poly.pdbx_seq_one_letter_code
_entity_poly.pdbx_strand_id
1 'polypeptide(L)' 'MFAKLRTAKYMKTQDSPNEAVIEFTGNVQHMARVHHYGLRDRPSRKGKELKYDTRPLLGLSKNDVIIIEVMLINHLL' A
#
# COMPACT_ATOMS: atom_id res chain seq x y z
N MET A 1 -1.25 10.50 10.09
CA MET A 1 -2.42 9.58 10.20
C MET A 1 -2.00 8.12 10.20
N PHE A 2 -1.32 7.62 9.16
CA PHE A 2 -1.04 6.19 8.95
C PHE A 2 -0.09 5.51 9.95
N ALA A 3 0.73 6.26 10.68
CA ALA A 3 1.73 5.69 11.60
C ALA A 3 1.14 4.77 12.70
N LYS A 4 -0.15 4.94 13.06
CA LYS A 4 -0.84 4.07 14.02
C LYS A 4 -1.43 2.81 13.38
N LEU A 5 -1.70 2.86 12.07
CA LEU A 5 -2.34 1.78 11.33
C LEU A 5 -1.38 0.63 11.02
N ARG A 6 -0.06 0.85 11.10
CA ARG A 6 0.97 -0.19 10.92
C ARG A 6 1.00 -1.27 12.02
N THR A 7 0.13 -1.17 13.04
CA THR A 7 0.14 -2.10 14.19
C THR A 7 -0.76 -3.30 13.93
N ALA A 8 -0.43 -4.45 14.53
CA ALA A 8 -1.17 -5.70 14.37
C ALA A 8 -2.68 -5.58 14.67
N LYS A 9 -3.07 -4.65 15.56
CA LYS A 9 -4.47 -4.35 15.90
C LYS A 9 -5.35 -4.08 14.68
N TYR A 10 -4.77 -3.49 13.63
CA TYR A 10 -5.51 -3.09 12.43
C TYR A 10 -5.26 -4.00 11.23
N MET A 11 -4.57 -5.12 11.44
CA MET A 11 -4.20 -6.07 10.41
C MET A 11 -4.88 -7.42 10.64
N LYS A 12 -5.21 -8.10 9.55
CA LYS A 12 -5.58 -9.52 9.52
C LYS A 12 -4.68 -10.24 8.53
N THR A 13 -4.35 -11.48 8.85
CA THR A 13 -3.62 -12.38 7.97
C THR A 13 -4.62 -13.26 7.21
N GLN A 14 -4.31 -13.53 5.96
CA GLN A 14 -4.93 -14.57 5.16
C GLN A 14 -3.80 -15.37 4.53
N ASP A 15 -3.89 -16.69 4.59
CA ASP A 15 -2.88 -17.58 4.08
C ASP A 15 -3.50 -18.70 3.24
N SER A 16 -2.73 -19.17 2.28
CA SER A 16 -2.98 -20.38 1.51
C SER A 16 -1.66 -21.16 1.41
N PRO A 17 -1.67 -22.42 0.93
CA PRO A 17 -0.43 -23.18 0.76
C PRO A 17 0.64 -22.47 -0.09
N ASN A 18 0.25 -21.52 -0.94
CA ASN A 18 1.14 -20.82 -1.88
C ASN A 18 1.27 -19.31 -1.62
N GLU A 19 0.49 -18.74 -0.69
CA GLU A 19 0.49 -17.28 -0.48
C GLU A 19 0.27 -16.92 0.99
N ALA A 20 0.79 -15.75 1.37
CA ALA A 20 0.46 -15.11 2.63
C ALA A 20 0.19 -13.62 2.38
N VAL A 21 -0.97 -13.14 2.83
CA VAL A 21 -1.46 -11.78 2.64
C VAL A 21 -1.71 -11.14 4.00
N ILE A 22 -1.24 -9.89 4.15
CA ILE A 22 -1.60 -9.03 5.28
C ILE A 22 -2.51 -7.93 4.76
N GLU A 23 -3.71 -7.86 5.31
CA GLU A 23 -4.69 -6.84 4.97
C GLU A 23 -5.05 -5.98 6.17
N PHE A 24 -5.55 -4.77 5.91
CA PHE A 24 -6.19 -3.98 6.95
C PHE A 24 -7.58 -4.56 7.31
N THR A 25 -8.00 -4.38 8.57
CA THR A 25 -9.32 -4.83 9.04
C THR A 25 -10.41 -3.76 8.87
N GLY A 26 -11.60 -4.17 8.44
CA GLY A 26 -12.82 -3.35 8.49
C GLY A 26 -12.68 -1.96 7.87
N ASN A 27 -13.20 -0.93 8.56
CA ASN A 27 -13.18 0.46 8.07
C ASN A 27 -11.77 1.01 7.83
N VAL A 28 -10.74 0.45 8.49
CA VAL A 28 -9.35 0.86 8.24
C VAL A 28 -8.92 0.50 6.83
N GLN A 29 -9.39 -0.63 6.28
CA GLN A 29 -9.11 -1.02 4.90
C GLN A 29 -9.73 -0.04 3.90
N HIS A 30 -10.95 0.42 4.17
CA HIS A 30 -11.59 1.43 3.33
C HIS A 30 -10.79 2.73 3.32
N MET A 31 -10.46 3.26 4.50
CA MET A 31 -9.65 4.47 4.65
C MET A 31 -8.28 4.33 3.97
N ALA A 32 -7.59 3.19 4.14
CA ALA A 32 -6.31 2.95 3.50
C ALA A 32 -6.42 3.00 1.96
N ARG A 33 -7.45 2.37 1.38
CA ARG A 33 -7.71 2.42 -0.07
C ARG A 33 -8.02 3.83 -0.56
N VAL A 34 -8.86 4.57 0.16
CA VAL A 34 -9.21 5.97 -0.19
C VAL A 34 -7.95 6.82 -0.32
N HIS A 35 -7.08 6.77 0.68
CA HIS A 35 -5.86 7.57 0.68
C HIS A 35 -4.78 7.04 -0.27
N HIS A 36 -4.70 5.72 -0.49
CA HIS A 36 -3.71 5.14 -1.39
C HIS A 36 -4.05 5.48 -2.85
N TYR A 37 -5.29 5.24 -3.25
CA TYR A 37 -5.77 5.44 -4.62
C TYR A 37 -6.36 6.83 -4.89
N GLY A 38 -6.33 7.74 -3.93
CA GLY A 38 -6.86 9.11 -4.10
C GLY A 38 -8.36 9.16 -4.39
N LEU A 39 -9.13 8.31 -3.71
CA LEU A 39 -10.58 8.24 -3.88
C LEU A 39 -11.28 9.41 -3.16
N ARG A 40 -12.59 9.54 -3.36
CA ARG A 40 -13.42 10.46 -2.60
C ARG A 40 -13.90 9.80 -1.31
N ASP A 41 -13.90 10.56 -0.22
CA ASP A 41 -14.49 10.11 1.05
C ASP A 41 -14.92 11.32 1.89
N ARG A 42 -15.72 11.05 2.91
CA ARG A 42 -16.27 12.02 3.85
C ARG A 42 -15.65 11.79 5.24
N PRO A 43 -14.60 12.53 5.62
CA PRO A 43 -13.84 12.25 6.85
C PRO A 43 -14.61 12.47 8.16
N SER A 44 -15.80 13.07 8.12
CA SER A 44 -16.68 13.14 9.29
C SER A 44 -18.15 13.13 8.88
N ARG A 45 -19.03 12.65 9.77
CA ARG A 45 -20.48 12.54 9.51
C ARG A 45 -21.14 13.85 9.03
N LYS A 46 -20.57 15.01 9.38
CA LYS A 46 -21.04 16.34 8.94
C LYS A 46 -20.09 17.02 7.95
N GLY A 47 -18.94 16.42 7.64
CA GLY A 47 -17.95 16.98 6.72
C GLY A 47 -18.41 16.99 5.27
N LYS A 48 -17.75 17.79 4.43
CA LYS A 48 -17.92 17.76 2.97
C LYS A 48 -17.18 16.55 2.42
N GLU A 49 -17.73 15.95 1.37
CA GLU A 49 -17.01 14.95 0.60
C GLU A 49 -15.83 15.59 -0.15
N LEU A 50 -14.66 14.96 -0.06
CA LEU A 50 -13.44 15.47 -0.67
C LEU A 50 -12.66 14.36 -1.37
N LYS A 51 -11.98 14.73 -2.45
CA LYS A 51 -11.06 13.84 -3.18
C LYS A 51 -9.69 13.95 -2.54
N TYR A 52 -9.07 12.81 -2.24
CA TYR A 52 -7.70 12.76 -1.74
C TYR A 52 -6.70 12.65 -2.88
N ASP A 53 -5.48 13.11 -2.66
CA ASP A 53 -4.37 12.85 -3.58
C ASP A 53 -3.93 11.40 -3.51
N THR A 54 -3.58 10.82 -4.66
CA THR A 54 -3.01 9.48 -4.75
C THR A 54 -1.65 9.43 -4.06
N ARG A 55 -1.38 8.34 -3.33
CA ARG A 55 -0.09 8.10 -2.67
C ARG A 55 0.62 6.94 -3.37
N PRO A 56 1.39 7.21 -4.45
CA PRO A 56 2.14 6.17 -5.14
C PRO A 56 3.14 5.52 -4.17
N LEU A 57 3.36 4.22 -4.35
CA LEU A 57 4.41 3.54 -3.62
C LEU A 57 5.77 4.01 -4.12
N LEU A 58 6.71 4.19 -3.19
CA LEU A 58 8.12 4.23 -3.55
C LEU A 58 8.48 2.84 -4.07
N GLY A 59 9.14 2.81 -5.22
CA GLY A 59 9.48 1.57 -5.87
C GLY A 59 10.58 1.78 -6.90
N LEU A 60 11.01 0.67 -7.49
CA LEU A 60 12.00 0.67 -8.54
C LEU A 60 11.35 1.19 -9.83
N SER A 61 11.98 2.19 -10.45
CA SER A 61 11.68 2.55 -11.82
C SER A 61 12.12 1.43 -12.77
N LYS A 62 11.64 1.47 -14.02
CA LYS A 62 12.10 0.54 -15.05
C LYS A 62 13.63 0.58 -15.24
N ASN A 63 14.23 1.77 -15.12
CA ASN A 63 15.67 1.92 -15.21
C ASN A 63 16.37 1.28 -14.01
N ASP A 64 15.83 1.44 -12.80
CA ASP A 64 16.41 0.81 -11.61
C ASP A 64 16.41 -0.72 -11.75
N VAL A 65 15.33 -1.30 -12.30
CA VAL A 65 15.24 -2.74 -12.57
C VAL A 65 16.33 -3.19 -13.55
N ILE A 66 16.50 -2.47 -14.67
CA ILE A 66 17.53 -2.79 -15.68
C ILE A 66 18.93 -2.73 -15.06
N ILE A 67 19.22 -1.71 -14.26
CA ILE A 67 20.53 -1.57 -13.61
C ILE A 67 20.77 -2.76 -12.66
N ILE A 68 19.77 -3.13 -11.85
CA ILE A 68 19.87 -4.26 -10.94
C ILE A 68 20.10 -5.57 -11.71
N GLU A 69 19.36 -5.80 -12.81
CA GLU A 69 19.54 -6.98 -13.65
C GLU A 69 20.95 -7.07 -14.23
N VAL A 70 21.48 -5.97 -14.77
CA VAL A 70 22.85 -5.92 -15.31
C VAL A 70 23.88 -6.18 -14.21
N MET A 71 23.70 -5.59 -13.01
CA MET A 71 24.58 -5.84 -11.87
C MET A 71 24.57 -7.30 -11.43
N LEU A 72 23.39 -7.94 -11.42
CA LEU A 72 23.26 -9.35 -11.07
C LEU A 72 23.93 -10.25 -12.10
N ILE A 73 23.72 -10.00 -13.39
CA ILE A 73 24.36 -10.76 -14.48
C ILE A 73 25.87 -10.68 -14.38
N ASN A 74 26.43 -9.47 -14.24
CA ASN A 74 27.88 -9.28 -14.15
C ASN A 74 28.53 -9.86 -12.88
N HIS A 75 27.73 -10.13 -11.84
CA HIS A 75 28.23 -10.74 -10.61
C HIS A 75 28.14 -12.27 -10.62
N LEU A 76 27.19 -12.83 -11.37
CA LEU A 76 26.90 -14.27 -11.40
C LEU A 76 27.48 -14.99 -12.63
N LEU A 77 27.78 -14.26 -13.71
CA LEU A 77 28.43 -14.75 -14.93
C LEU A 77 29.76 -14.04 -15.14
#